data_AF-K1DXV9-F1
#
_entry.id   AF-K1DXV9-F1
#
_cell.length_a   1.000
_cell.length_b   1.000
_cell.length_c   1.000
_cell.angle_alpha   90.00
_cell.angle_beta   90.00
_cell.angle_gamma   90.00
#
_symmetry.space_group_name_H-M   'P 1'
#
loop_
_entity.id
_entity.type
_entity.pdbx_description
1 polymer ?
#
loop_
_entity_poly.entity_id
_entity_poly.type
_entity_poly.pdbx_seq_one_letter_code
_entity_poly.pdbx_strand_id
1 'polypeptide(L)'
;MSLWRALRWSTAGIFLLLIAIATYAAAISERDFFGDYPLVALSQGWVALVVTGPLLAGWAAWDTARIMPWLDATFAGAHRAKALSGLTAPALLLGVLLPLAIVTYVAGWPPGPTTALVTISAGATLIAAASLGSAVGSILPRLVAVPTAAAAVYAVLALGGTAAPIGDI
;
A
#
# COMPACT_ATOMS: atom_id res chain seq x y z
N MET A 1 -14.13 -4.50 -18.22
CA MET A 1 -14.92 -4.18 -17.01
C MET A 1 -14.78 -2.67 -16.77
N SER A 2 -15.87 -1.93 -16.54
CA SER A 2 -15.73 -0.50 -16.20
C SER A 2 -15.19 -0.33 -14.78
N LEU A 3 -14.40 0.72 -14.51
CA LEU A 3 -13.80 1.02 -13.20
C LEU A 3 -14.85 0.96 -12.07
N TRP A 4 -16.03 1.51 -12.34
CA TRP A 4 -17.17 1.54 -11.42
C TRP A 4 -17.69 0.15 -11.04
N ARG A 5 -17.64 -0.82 -11.97
CA ARG A 5 -18.00 -2.21 -11.70
C ARG A 5 -16.95 -2.96 -10.90
N ALA A 6 -15.67 -2.57 -10.96
CA ALA A 6 -14.63 -3.15 -10.12
C ALA A 6 -14.73 -2.61 -8.68
N LEU A 7 -14.92 -1.29 -8.55
CA LEU A 7 -15.06 -0.61 -7.26
C LEU A 7 -16.25 -1.11 -6.42
N ARG A 8 -17.36 -1.52 -7.05
CA ARG A 8 -18.52 -2.07 -6.31
C ARG A 8 -18.20 -3.33 -5.50
N TRP A 9 -17.18 -4.09 -5.91
CA TRP A 9 -16.79 -5.34 -5.25
C TRP A 9 -15.71 -5.14 -4.20
N SER A 10 -15.10 -3.95 -4.18
CA SER A 10 -14.02 -3.58 -3.29
C SER A 10 -14.54 -2.71 -2.15
N THR A 11 -13.94 -2.83 -0.96
CA THR A 11 -14.18 -1.90 0.14
C THR A 11 -13.36 -0.61 0.03
N ALA A 12 -12.78 -0.36 -1.16
CA ALA A 12 -11.94 0.79 -1.49
C ALA A 12 -12.52 2.12 -0.99
N GLY A 13 -13.82 2.36 -1.10
CA GLY A 13 -14.43 3.65 -0.72
C GLY A 13 -14.16 4.06 0.74
N ILE A 14 -14.06 3.08 1.65
CA ILE A 14 -13.79 3.32 3.08
C ILE A 14 -12.29 3.26 3.35
N PHE A 15 -11.62 2.21 2.84
CA PHE A 15 -10.20 1.99 3.13
C PHE A 15 -9.28 2.99 2.44
N LEU A 16 -9.58 3.44 1.22
CA LEU A 16 -8.80 4.49 0.56
C LEU A 16 -8.87 5.80 1.33
N LEU A 17 -10.02 6.13 1.93
CA LEU A 17 -10.16 7.32 2.77
C LEU A 17 -9.30 7.20 4.04
N LEU A 18 -9.34 6.05 4.71
CA LEU A 18 -8.51 5.80 5.90
C LEU A 18 -7.01 5.81 5.59
N ILE A 19 -6.62 5.15 4.49
CA ILE A 19 -5.25 5.14 3.97
C ILE A 19 -4.81 6.57 3.64
N ALA A 20 -5.65 7.36 2.97
CA ALA A 20 -5.35 8.75 2.64
C ALA A 20 -5.15 9.62 3.90
N ILE A 21 -6.06 9.53 4.87
CA ILE A 21 -5.96 10.27 6.14
C ILE A 21 -4.70 9.87 6.90
N ALA A 22 -4.40 8.57 7.01
CA ALA A 22 -3.21 8.07 7.70
C ALA A 22 -1.92 8.54 7.00
N THR A 23 -1.89 8.47 5.67
CA THR A 23 -0.74 8.94 4.87
C THR A 23 -0.54 10.44 5.04
N TYR A 24 -1.62 11.23 5.00
CA TYR A 24 -1.59 12.68 5.15
C TYR A 24 -1.16 13.10 6.55
N ALA A 25 -1.72 12.48 7.59
CA ALA A 25 -1.36 12.75 8.98
C ALA A 25 0.12 12.44 9.26
N ALA A 26 0.61 11.29 8.77
CA ALA A 26 2.02 10.95 8.85
C ALA A 26 2.89 12.01 8.15
N ALA A 27 2.57 12.32 6.89
CA ALA A 27 3.36 13.27 6.11
C ALA A 27 3.38 14.70 6.68
N ILE A 28 2.28 15.19 7.28
CA ILE A 28 2.26 16.51 7.95
C ILE A 28 3.02 16.50 9.25
N SER A 29 2.78 15.51 10.12
CA SER A 29 3.45 15.46 11.44
C SER A 29 4.98 15.48 11.29
N GLU A 30 5.46 14.83 10.25
CA GLU A 30 6.84 14.80 9.83
C GLU A 30 7.34 16.15 9.29
N ARG A 31 6.55 16.83 8.45
CA ARG A 31 6.88 18.17 7.93
C ARG A 31 6.98 19.20 9.05
N ASP A 32 6.04 19.17 9.99
CA ASP A 32 6.00 20.09 11.13
C ASP A 32 7.19 19.87 12.09
N PHE A 33 7.66 18.63 12.23
CA PHE A 33 8.77 18.29 13.12
C PHE A 33 10.15 18.64 12.53
N PHE A 34 10.36 18.43 11.23
CA PHE A 34 11.69 18.52 10.62
C PHE A 34 11.90 19.71 9.67
N GLY A 35 10.84 20.45 9.30
CA GLY A 35 10.93 21.61 8.39
C GLY A 35 11.22 21.25 6.91
N ASP A 36 11.51 22.26 6.08
CA ASP A 36 11.66 22.12 4.62
C ASP A 36 13.06 21.61 4.18
N TYR A 37 13.69 20.72 4.94
CA TYR A 37 14.99 20.15 4.57
C TYR A 37 14.84 19.00 3.53
N PRO A 38 15.62 18.99 2.43
CA PRO A 38 15.42 18.01 1.34
C PRO A 38 15.84 16.58 1.70
N LEU A 39 16.83 16.39 2.57
CA LEU A 39 17.21 15.05 3.07
C LEU A 39 16.18 14.50 4.06
N VAL A 40 15.55 15.40 4.81
CA VAL A 40 14.44 15.08 5.70
C VAL A 40 13.27 14.55 4.86
N ALA A 41 12.92 15.19 3.74
CA ALA A 41 11.79 14.78 2.90
C ALA A 41 11.86 13.32 2.40
N LEU A 42 13.06 12.72 2.29
CA LEU A 42 13.24 11.29 2.00
C LEU A 42 12.92 10.40 3.20
N SER A 43 13.36 10.80 4.40
CA SER A 43 13.02 10.09 5.65
C SER A 43 11.52 10.13 5.96
N GLN A 44 10.86 11.26 5.68
CA GLN A 44 9.40 11.42 5.84
C GLN A 44 8.62 10.50 4.88
N GLY A 45 9.09 10.39 3.63
CA GLY A 45 8.54 9.44 2.66
C GLY A 45 8.67 7.99 3.13
N TRP A 46 9.76 7.63 3.80
CA TRP A 46 9.96 6.29 4.36
C TRP A 46 9.03 6.00 5.55
N VAL A 47 8.89 6.95 6.50
CA VAL A 47 7.96 6.80 7.63
C VAL A 47 6.52 6.65 7.14
N ALA A 48 6.12 7.47 6.16
CA ALA A 48 4.81 7.34 5.52
C ALA A 48 4.63 5.95 4.91
N LEU A 49 5.65 5.37 4.24
CA LEU A 49 5.57 4.00 3.71
C LEU A 49 5.43 2.92 4.79
N VAL A 50 6.12 3.06 5.93
CA VAL A 50 6.02 2.12 7.06
C VAL A 50 4.60 2.09 7.65
N VAL A 51 3.88 3.21 7.62
CA VAL A 51 2.48 3.28 8.07
C VAL A 51 1.52 2.80 6.97
N THR A 52 1.75 3.24 5.73
CA THR A 52 0.80 3.04 4.62
C THR A 52 0.85 1.63 4.05
N GLY A 53 2.04 1.03 3.95
CA GLY A 53 2.24 -0.31 3.42
C GLY A 53 1.42 -1.38 4.15
N PRO A 54 1.47 -1.46 5.50
CA PRO A 54 0.67 -2.42 6.28
C PRO A 54 -0.83 -2.22 6.13
N LEU A 55 -1.30 -0.97 6.11
CA LEU A 55 -2.72 -0.64 5.92
C LEU A 55 -3.21 -1.12 4.55
N LEU A 56 -2.42 -0.88 3.51
CA LEU A 56 -2.72 -1.27 2.15
C LEU A 56 -2.69 -2.79 1.97
N ALA A 57 -1.73 -3.48 2.60
CA ALA A 57 -1.65 -4.94 2.61
C ALA A 57 -2.83 -5.58 3.37
N GLY A 58 -3.18 -5.05 4.54
CA GLY A 58 -4.32 -5.51 5.32
C GLY A 58 -5.64 -5.34 4.57
N TRP A 59 -5.82 -4.21 3.90
CA TRP A 59 -6.99 -3.98 3.04
C TRP A 59 -7.02 -4.93 1.83
N ALA A 60 -5.90 -5.10 1.12
CA ALA A 60 -5.81 -6.04 -0.01
C ALA A 60 -6.11 -7.49 0.43
N ALA A 61 -5.66 -7.89 1.62
CA ALA A 61 -5.96 -9.18 2.23
C ALA A 61 -7.46 -9.32 2.55
N TRP A 62 -8.06 -8.29 3.13
CA TRP A 62 -9.50 -8.25 3.43
C TRP A 62 -10.36 -8.41 2.17
N ASP A 63 -10.12 -7.59 1.15
CA ASP A 63 -10.90 -7.62 -0.09
C ASP A 63 -10.70 -8.95 -0.83
N THR A 64 -9.48 -9.49 -0.85
CA THR A 64 -9.21 -10.79 -1.50
C THR A 64 -9.90 -11.93 -0.76
N ALA A 65 -9.77 -12.01 0.57
CA ALA A 65 -10.45 -13.01 1.40
C ALA A 65 -11.98 -12.84 1.38
N ARG A 66 -12.47 -11.64 1.04
CA ARG A 66 -13.90 -11.39 0.83
C ARG A 66 -14.41 -11.97 -0.47
N ILE A 67 -13.67 -11.76 -1.56
CA ILE A 67 -14.08 -12.11 -2.92
C ILE A 67 -13.83 -13.61 -3.21
N MET A 68 -12.85 -14.23 -2.55
CA MET A 68 -12.46 -15.62 -2.86
C MET A 68 -13.57 -16.68 -2.76
N PRO A 69 -14.43 -16.71 -1.73
CA PRO A 69 -15.50 -17.71 -1.66
C PRO A 69 -16.45 -17.67 -2.87
N TRP A 70 -16.71 -16.47 -3.39
CA TRP A 70 -17.54 -16.32 -4.60
C TRP A 70 -16.78 -16.73 -5.86
N LEU A 71 -15.48 -16.41 -5.96
CA LEU A 71 -14.64 -16.84 -7.08
C LEU A 71 -14.50 -18.35 -7.14
N ASP A 72 -14.33 -19.00 -5.99
CA ASP A 72 -14.24 -20.47 -5.88
C ASP A 72 -15.52 -21.17 -6.30
N ALA A 73 -16.67 -20.54 -6.04
CA ALA A 73 -17.96 -21.06 -6.49
C ALA A 73 -18.23 -20.82 -8.00
N THR A 74 -17.53 -19.86 -8.64
CA THR A 74 -17.89 -19.37 -9.99
C THR A 74 -16.86 -19.75 -11.06
N PHE A 75 -15.58 -19.89 -10.72
CA PHE A 75 -14.49 -20.09 -11.68
C PHE A 75 -13.55 -21.23 -11.26
N ALA A 76 -13.17 -22.07 -12.22
CA ALA A 76 -12.18 -23.12 -12.02
C ALA A 76 -10.77 -22.70 -12.48
N GLY A 77 -9.73 -23.12 -11.74
CA GLY A 77 -8.33 -23.04 -12.16
C GLY A 77 -7.84 -21.62 -12.52
N ALA A 78 -7.15 -21.49 -13.65
CA ALA A 78 -6.51 -20.23 -14.08
C ALA A 78 -7.48 -19.06 -14.29
N HIS A 79 -8.77 -19.33 -14.53
CA HIS A 79 -9.80 -18.31 -14.66
C HIS A 79 -10.08 -17.58 -13.33
N ARG A 80 -9.82 -18.24 -12.19
CA ARG A 80 -9.93 -17.66 -10.84
C ARG A 80 -8.95 -16.50 -10.63
N ALA A 81 -7.67 -16.73 -10.95
CA ALA A 81 -6.63 -15.71 -10.79
C ALA A 81 -6.86 -14.52 -11.72
N LYS A 82 -7.26 -14.78 -12.97
CA LYS A 82 -7.62 -13.72 -13.93
C LYS A 82 -8.82 -12.89 -13.45
N ALA A 83 -9.87 -13.54 -12.95
CA ALA A 83 -11.04 -12.85 -12.40
C ALA A 83 -10.71 -12.03 -11.14
N LEU A 84 -9.87 -12.57 -10.24
CA LEU A 84 -9.39 -11.84 -9.07
C LEU A 84 -8.64 -10.56 -9.45
N SER A 85 -7.67 -10.67 -10.36
CA SER A 85 -6.90 -9.52 -10.83
C SER A 85 -7.80 -8.46 -11.49
N GLY A 86 -8.79 -8.87 -12.29
CA GLY A 86 -9.73 -7.95 -12.92
C GLY A 86 -10.67 -7.23 -11.94
N LEU A 87 -10.92 -7.81 -10.76
CA LEU A 87 -11.77 -7.24 -9.72
C LEU A 87 -10.99 -6.35 -8.75
N THR A 88 -9.76 -6.72 -8.41
CA THR A 88 -8.97 -6.07 -7.36
C THR A 88 -7.95 -5.07 -7.91
N ALA A 89 -7.36 -5.30 -9.08
CA ALA A 89 -6.29 -4.47 -9.61
C ALA A 89 -6.65 -2.97 -9.75
N PRO A 90 -7.85 -2.57 -10.21
CA PRO A 90 -8.20 -1.15 -10.30
C PRO A 90 -8.24 -0.45 -8.94
N ALA A 91 -8.75 -1.15 -7.92
CA ALA A 91 -8.79 -0.64 -6.55
C ALA A 91 -7.38 -0.56 -5.97
N LEU A 92 -6.57 -1.61 -6.15
CA LEU A 92 -5.17 -1.64 -5.69
C LEU A 92 -4.33 -0.53 -6.33
N LEU A 93 -4.52 -0.28 -7.63
CA LEU A 93 -3.87 0.84 -8.31
C LEU A 93 -4.25 2.18 -7.70
N LEU A 94 -5.53 2.42 -7.42
CA LEU A 94 -5.96 3.63 -6.71
C LEU A 94 -5.38 3.72 -5.29
N GLY A 95 -5.28 2.58 -4.60
CA GLY A 95 -4.66 2.48 -3.28
C GLY A 95 -3.17 2.78 -3.28
N VAL A 96 -2.46 2.55 -4.38
CA VAL A 96 -1.04 2.90 -4.53
C VAL A 96 -0.87 4.36 -4.94
N LEU A 97 -1.65 4.79 -5.94
CA LEU A 97 -1.52 6.13 -6.53
C LEU A 97 -1.95 7.23 -5.56
N LEU A 98 -2.97 7.00 -4.73
CA LEU A 98 -3.48 8.01 -3.81
C LEU A 98 -2.47 8.38 -2.70
N PRO A 99 -1.85 7.43 -1.97
CA PRO A 99 -0.77 7.74 -1.04
C PRO A 99 0.44 8.37 -1.69
N LEU A 100 0.84 7.90 -2.88
CA LEU A 100 1.94 8.50 -3.63
C LEU A 100 1.66 9.97 -3.95
N ALA A 101 0.45 10.29 -4.41
CA ALA A 101 0.04 11.66 -4.67
C ALA A 101 0.05 12.51 -3.40
N ILE A 102 -0.38 11.97 -2.27
CA ILE A 102 -0.39 12.67 -0.98
C ILE A 102 1.04 12.94 -0.50
N VAL A 103 1.92 11.94 -0.50
CA VAL A 103 3.32 12.10 -0.05
C VAL A 103 4.05 13.08 -0.95
N THR A 104 3.92 12.96 -2.27
CA THR A 104 4.58 13.88 -3.22
C THR A 104 4.06 15.31 -3.08
N TYR A 105 2.77 15.51 -2.82
CA TYR A 105 2.18 16.82 -2.58
C TYR A 105 2.62 17.44 -1.25
N VAL A 106 2.58 16.67 -0.16
CA VAL A 106 2.86 17.17 1.20
C VAL A 106 4.36 17.40 1.42
N ALA A 107 5.20 16.49 0.92
CA ALA A 107 6.64 16.55 1.12
C ALA A 107 7.34 17.60 0.22
N GLY A 108 6.60 18.30 -0.65
CA GLY A 108 7.12 19.44 -1.42
C GLY A 108 8.32 19.10 -2.31
N TRP A 109 8.40 17.87 -2.80
CA TRP A 109 9.61 17.39 -3.47
C TRP A 109 9.93 18.22 -4.73
N PRO A 110 11.17 18.74 -4.87
CA PRO A 110 11.54 19.49 -6.05
C PRO A 110 11.47 18.59 -7.29
N PRO A 111 10.98 19.10 -8.44
CA PRO A 111 10.92 18.32 -9.66
C PRO A 111 12.35 17.93 -10.10
N GLY A 112 12.58 16.65 -10.34
CA GLY A 112 13.90 16.15 -10.71
C GLY A 112 14.00 14.62 -10.79
N PRO A 113 15.12 14.09 -11.30
CA PRO A 113 15.32 12.65 -11.51
C PRO A 113 15.34 11.85 -10.20
N THR A 114 15.88 12.42 -9.11
CA THR A 114 15.90 11.78 -7.78
C THR A 114 14.48 11.59 -7.25
N THR A 115 13.64 12.60 -7.38
CA THR A 115 12.23 12.57 -7.00
C THR A 115 11.46 11.50 -7.78
N ALA A 116 11.73 11.37 -9.08
CA ALA A 116 11.14 10.33 -9.91
C ALA A 116 11.55 8.92 -9.46
N LEU A 117 12.85 8.70 -9.18
CA LEU A 117 13.36 7.41 -8.69
C LEU A 117 12.75 7.02 -7.34
N VAL A 118 12.65 7.98 -6.41
CA VAL A 118 12.04 7.74 -5.09
C VAL A 118 10.56 7.43 -5.24
N THR A 119 9.83 8.18 -6.06
CA THR A 119 8.41 7.92 -6.36
C THR A 119 8.20 6.53 -6.96
N ILE A 120 9.06 6.12 -7.90
CA ILE A 120 9.02 4.78 -8.50
C ILE A 120 9.29 3.70 -7.45
N SER A 121 10.32 3.89 -6.61
CA SER A 121 10.67 2.92 -5.56
C SER A 121 9.57 2.79 -4.49
N ALA A 122 8.96 3.90 -4.09
CA ALA A 122 7.82 3.95 -3.17
C ALA A 122 6.60 3.25 -3.79
N GLY A 123 6.32 3.51 -5.07
CA GLY A 123 5.24 2.85 -5.79
C GLY A 123 5.45 1.35 -5.93
N ALA A 124 6.65 0.91 -6.28
CA ALA A 124 7.00 -0.51 -6.33
C ALA A 124 6.82 -1.18 -4.95
N THR A 125 7.21 -0.49 -3.87
CA THR A 125 7.05 -0.98 -2.49
C THR A 125 5.58 -1.15 -2.12
N LEU A 126 4.73 -0.16 -2.43
CA LEU A 126 3.29 -0.24 -2.17
C LEU A 126 2.61 -1.32 -3.02
N ILE A 127 3.00 -1.50 -4.29
CA ILE A 127 2.51 -2.59 -5.14
C ILE A 127 2.91 -3.95 -4.57
N ALA A 128 4.14 -4.09 -4.08
CA ALA A 128 4.61 -5.32 -3.44
C ALA A 128 3.81 -5.62 -2.16
N ALA A 129 3.55 -4.61 -1.32
CA ALA A 129 2.71 -4.73 -0.12
C ALA A 129 1.27 -5.15 -0.46
N ALA A 130 0.68 -4.53 -1.49
CA ALA A 130 -0.64 -4.88 -2.01
C ALA A 130 -0.71 -6.35 -2.46
N SER A 131 0.32 -6.77 -3.20
CA SER A 131 0.43 -8.11 -3.78
C SER A 131 0.59 -9.17 -2.68
N LEU A 132 1.43 -8.88 -1.68
CA LEU A 132 1.57 -9.75 -0.50
C LEU A 132 0.26 -9.85 0.27
N GLY A 133 -0.41 -8.73 0.50
CA GLY A 133 -1.73 -8.72 1.15
C GLY A 133 -2.75 -9.56 0.39
N SER A 134 -2.85 -9.40 -0.93
CA SER A 134 -3.74 -10.21 -1.76
C SER A 134 -3.38 -11.70 -1.72
N ALA A 135 -2.08 -12.04 -1.76
CA ALA A 135 -1.64 -13.43 -1.63
C ALA A 135 -2.06 -14.03 -0.27
N VAL A 136 -1.82 -13.33 0.84
CA VAL A 136 -2.25 -13.77 2.18
C VAL A 136 -3.77 -13.94 2.24
N GLY A 137 -4.53 -12.98 1.70
CA GLY A 137 -6.00 -13.05 1.64
C GLY A 137 -6.55 -14.15 0.73
N SER A 138 -5.74 -14.68 -0.18
CA SER A 138 -6.13 -15.82 -1.02
C SER A 138 -6.00 -17.18 -0.33
N ILE A 139 -5.23 -17.22 0.77
CA ILE A 139 -4.88 -18.45 1.50
C ILE A 139 -5.59 -18.50 2.85
N LEU A 140 -5.60 -17.38 3.57
CA LEU A 140 -6.11 -17.31 4.95
C LEU A 140 -7.54 -16.79 5.03
N PRO A 141 -8.32 -17.24 6.03
CA PRO A 141 -9.64 -16.70 6.31
C PRO A 141 -9.57 -15.25 6.80
N ARG A 142 -10.62 -14.47 6.53
CA ARG A 142 -10.68 -13.00 6.72
C ARG A 142 -10.15 -12.51 8.08
N LEU A 143 -10.53 -13.17 9.18
CA LEU A 143 -10.19 -12.75 10.53
C LEU A 143 -8.68 -12.79 10.82
N VAL A 144 -7.94 -13.68 10.14
CA VAL A 144 -6.51 -13.88 10.36
C VAL A 144 -5.68 -13.27 9.21
N ALA A 145 -6.25 -13.17 8.01
CA ALA A 145 -5.56 -12.64 6.83
C ALA A 145 -5.11 -11.19 6.99
N VAL A 146 -5.96 -10.32 7.55
CA VAL A 146 -5.66 -8.88 7.74
C VAL A 146 -4.49 -8.64 8.69
N PRO A 147 -4.52 -9.12 9.96
CA PRO A 147 -3.40 -8.91 10.87
C PRO A 147 -2.12 -9.60 10.39
N THR A 148 -2.21 -10.76 9.73
CA THR A 148 -1.04 -11.46 9.19
C THR A 148 -0.38 -10.68 8.06
N ALA A 149 -1.16 -10.16 7.11
CA ALA A 149 -0.65 -9.35 6.00
C ALA A 149 -0.04 -8.04 6.49
N ALA A 150 -0.73 -7.34 7.40
CA ALA A 150 -0.23 -6.09 7.97
C ALA A 150 1.06 -6.30 8.77
N ALA A 151 1.12 -7.33 9.62
CA ALA A 151 2.30 -7.66 10.41
C ALA A 151 3.48 -8.08 9.52
N ALA A 152 3.24 -8.88 8.47
CA ALA A 152 4.29 -9.30 7.55
C ALA A 152 4.91 -8.10 6.79
N VAL A 153 4.07 -7.20 6.26
CA VAL A 153 4.57 -6.00 5.58
C VAL A 153 5.27 -5.06 6.57
N TYR A 154 4.71 -4.85 7.76
CA TYR A 154 5.34 -4.03 8.78
C TYR A 154 6.72 -4.58 9.17
N ALA A 155 6.84 -5.89 9.40
CA ALA A 155 8.11 -6.53 9.72
C ALA A 155 9.15 -6.35 8.61
N VAL A 156 8.76 -6.52 7.34
CA VAL A 156 9.66 -6.31 6.19
C VAL A 156 10.12 -4.86 6.08
N LEU A 157 9.20 -3.90 6.23
CA LEU A 157 9.54 -2.46 6.16
C LEU A 157 10.37 -2.00 7.36
N ALA A 158 10.08 -2.51 8.55
CA ALA A 158 10.85 -2.24 9.76
C ALA A 158 12.28 -2.78 9.65
N LEU A 159 12.44 -4.03 9.17
CA LEU A 159 13.76 -4.64 8.95
C LEU A 159 14.56 -3.91 7.87
N GLY A 160 13.90 -3.48 6.78
CA GLY A 160 14.51 -2.68 5.73
C GLY A 160 15.03 -1.32 6.23
N GLY A 161 14.36 -0.73 7.23
CA GLY A 161 14.82 0.50 7.90
C GLY A 161 16.01 0.28 8.83
N THR A 162 16.16 -0.91 9.41
CA THR A 162 17.29 -1.27 10.31
C THR A 162 18.55 -1.75 9.58
N ALA A 163 18.48 -1.99 8.26
CA ALA A 163 19.60 -2.48 7.46
C ALA A 163 20.59 -1.39 7.02
N ALA A 164 20.37 -0.12 7.38
CA ALA A 164 21.42 0.89 7.34
C ALA A 164 22.34 0.67 8.56
N PRO A 165 23.63 0.30 8.39
CA PRO A 165 24.53 0.23 9.52
C PRO A 165 24.62 1.62 10.15
N ILE A 166 24.11 1.76 11.37
CA ILE A 166 24.56 2.79 12.31
C ILE A 166 25.91 2.29 12.81
N GLY A 167 26.94 2.49 12.00
CA GLY A 167 28.32 2.11 12.28
C GLY A 167 29.22 2.92 11.37
N ASP A 168 29.99 3.81 12.00
CA ASP A 168 31.05 4.67 11.45
C ASP A 168 30.64 6.07 10.97
N ILE A 169 30.23 6.93 11.90
CA ILE A 169 30.75 8.31 12.05
C ILE A 169 30.93 8.62 13.53
#